data_AF-A0A2N2X2K1-F1
#
_entry.id   AF-A0A2N2X2K1-F1
#
_cell.length_a   1.000
_cell.length_b   1.000
_cell.length_c   1.000
_cell.angle_alpha   90.00
_cell.angle_beta   90.00
_cell.angle_gamma   90.00
#
_symmetry.space_group_name_H-M   'P 1'
#
loop_
_entity.id
_entity.type
_entity.pdbx_description
1 polymer ?
#
loop_
_entity_poly.entity_id
_entity_poly.type
_entity_poly.pdbx_seq_one_letter_code
_entity_poly.pdbx_strand_id
1 'polypeptide(L)'
;MFQKRLTAAFFERDVLEVAPELLGKILVRKLPLIGEQRFVISEVEAYRGEDDLACHASKGRTPRTEVMYWPGGFVYVYLIYGMHFLLNFVTAGENNPQAVLIRGVDKVLGPGRVSRLLEITKDLNKTSLLDSEEIWVEDAPIVTDYQTAPRVGIDYAGDYWKNQPWRFYIK
;
A
#
# COMPACT_ATOMS: atom_id res chain seq x y z
N MET A 1 -2.66 -22.17 12.90
CA MET A 1 -1.28 -22.14 12.35
C MET A 1 -0.85 -20.68 12.36
N PHE A 2 0.28 -20.37 13.00
CA PHE A 2 0.74 -19.00 13.23
C PHE A 2 0.89 -18.25 11.90
N GLN A 3 0.06 -17.25 11.66
CA GLN A 3 0.25 -16.35 10.52
C GLN A 3 1.47 -15.48 10.84
N LYS A 4 2.58 -15.78 10.17
CA LYS A 4 3.86 -15.11 10.38
C LYS A 4 3.79 -13.73 9.72
N ARG A 5 4.25 -12.70 10.41
CA ARG A 5 4.44 -11.36 9.83
C ARG A 5 5.28 -11.45 8.56
N LEU A 6 4.88 -10.74 7.51
CA LEU A 6 5.66 -10.61 6.28
C LEU A 6 7.00 -9.93 6.57
N THR A 7 8.05 -10.39 5.91
CA THR A 7 9.42 -9.93 6.16
C THR A 7 9.87 -8.93 5.09
N ALA A 8 11.05 -8.32 5.30
CA ALA A 8 11.69 -7.45 4.32
C ALA A 8 11.75 -8.10 2.92
N ALA A 9 12.08 -9.40 2.86
CA ALA A 9 12.16 -10.15 1.60
C ALA A 9 10.86 -10.16 0.79
N PHE A 10 9.70 -10.02 1.43
CA PHE A 10 8.44 -9.88 0.71
C PHE A 10 8.30 -8.50 0.06
N PHE A 11 8.65 -7.43 0.79
CA PHE A 11 8.43 -6.05 0.35
C PHE A 11 9.56 -5.51 -0.55
N GLU A 12 10.79 -5.98 -0.40
CA GLU A 12 11.97 -5.56 -1.20
C GLU A 12 11.98 -6.18 -2.62
N ARG A 13 10.82 -6.24 -3.27
CA ARG A 13 10.61 -6.71 -4.65
C ARG A 13 9.91 -5.64 -5.48
N ASP A 14 9.85 -5.82 -6.79
CA ASP A 14 9.15 -4.89 -7.68
C ASP A 14 7.67 -4.80 -7.27
N VAL A 15 7.11 -3.58 -7.30
CA VAL A 15 5.73 -3.32 -6.89
C VAL A 15 4.71 -4.13 -7.69
N LEU A 16 5.03 -4.50 -8.93
CA LEU A 16 4.15 -5.32 -9.77
C LEU A 16 4.16 -6.80 -9.36
N GLU A 17 5.14 -7.24 -8.58
CA GLU A 17 5.13 -8.55 -7.91
C GLU A 17 4.41 -8.45 -6.55
N VAL A 18 4.74 -7.41 -5.78
CA VAL A 18 4.22 -7.23 -4.41
C VAL A 18 2.73 -6.92 -4.37
N ALA A 19 2.23 -6.04 -5.24
CA ALA A 19 0.84 -5.61 -5.24
C ALA A 19 -0.16 -6.78 -5.39
N PRO A 20 -0.10 -7.63 -6.42
CA PRO A 20 -1.03 -8.76 -6.53
C PRO A 20 -0.86 -9.76 -5.39
N GLU A 21 0.37 -10.00 -4.91
CA GLU A 21 0.62 -10.92 -3.80
C GLU A 21 0.16 -10.38 -2.43
N LEU A 22 -0.09 -9.07 -2.29
CA LEU A 22 -0.71 -8.51 -1.10
C LEU A 22 -2.20 -8.85 -1.00
N LEU A 23 -2.87 -9.19 -2.10
CA LEU A 23 -4.26 -9.62 -2.07
C LEU A 23 -4.41 -10.90 -1.24
N GLY A 24 -5.39 -10.89 -0.33
CA GLY A 24 -5.64 -12.00 0.59
C GLY A 24 -4.77 -12.00 1.85
N LYS A 25 -3.69 -11.21 1.90
CA LYS A 25 -2.88 -11.05 3.12
C LYS A 25 -3.66 -10.31 4.19
N ILE A 26 -3.26 -10.50 5.45
CA ILE A 26 -3.98 -9.94 6.58
C ILE A 26 -3.30 -8.66 7.04
N LEU A 27 -3.94 -7.52 6.81
CA LEU A 27 -3.55 -6.25 7.42
C LEU A 27 -4.01 -6.25 8.87
N VAL A 28 -3.06 -6.10 9.78
CA VAL A 28 -3.34 -6.00 11.21
C VAL A 28 -3.12 -4.57 11.67
N ARG A 29 -4.11 -4.03 12.38
CA ARG A 29 -4.03 -2.73 13.05
C ARG A 29 -4.32 -2.94 14.53
N LYS A 30 -3.42 -2.48 15.39
CA LYS A 30 -3.61 -2.47 16.84
C LYS A 30 -3.87 -1.03 17.30
N LEU A 31 -5.04 -0.81 17.90
CA LEU A 31 -5.42 0.48 18.48
C LEU A 31 -5.43 0.37 20.01
N PRO A 32 -4.94 1.38 20.76
CA PRO A 32 -4.77 1.28 22.22
C PRO A 32 -6.03 0.87 23.00
N LEU A 33 -7.21 1.30 22.55
CA LEU A 33 -8.49 1.05 23.23
C LEU A 33 -9.28 -0.12 22.64
N ILE A 34 -9.04 -0.48 21.38
CA ILE A 34 -9.82 -1.48 20.65
C ILE A 34 -9.08 -2.83 20.60
N GLY A 35 -7.75 -2.80 20.73
CA GLY A 35 -6.90 -3.98 20.57
C GLY A 35 -6.58 -4.25 19.10
N GLU A 36 -6.24 -5.50 18.79
CA GLU A 36 -5.88 -5.93 17.44
C GLU A 36 -7.11 -6.18 16.58
N GLN A 37 -7.10 -5.63 15.37
CA GLN A 37 -8.08 -5.88 14.34
C GLN A 37 -7.36 -6.41 13.09
N ARG A 38 -7.98 -7.40 12.44
CA ARG A 38 -7.42 -8.10 11.27
C ARG A 38 -8.37 -7.94 10.10
N PHE A 39 -7.83 -7.57 8.95
CA PHE A 39 -8.60 -7.33 7.74
C PHE A 39 -7.90 -7.98 6.55
N VAL A 40 -8.66 -8.62 5.65
CA VAL A 40 -8.11 -9.19 4.42
C VAL A 40 -7.92 -8.07 3.41
N ILE A 41 -6.71 -7.89 2.88
CA ILE A 41 -6.48 -6.92 1.80
C ILE A 41 -7.20 -7.40 0.54
N SER A 42 -8.16 -6.61 0.03
CA SER A 42 -9.04 -7.00 -1.07
C SER A 42 -8.84 -6.17 -2.35
N GLU A 43 -8.22 -5.00 -2.26
CA GLU A 43 -7.93 -4.16 -3.43
C GLU A 43 -6.70 -3.27 -3.19
N VAL A 44 -5.82 -3.20 -4.19
CA VAL A 44 -4.60 -2.38 -4.15
C VAL A 44 -4.28 -1.73 -5.51
N GLU A 45 -3.43 -0.71 -5.50
CA GLU A 45 -2.85 -0.11 -6.70
C GLU A 45 -1.32 -0.04 -6.60
N ALA A 46 -0.63 -0.32 -7.71
CA ALA A 46 0.81 -0.22 -7.82
C ALA A 46 1.25 1.14 -8.40
N TYR A 47 2.26 1.74 -7.78
CA TYR A 47 2.93 2.95 -8.23
C TYR A 47 4.43 2.72 -8.37
N ARG A 48 4.95 2.77 -9.59
CA ARG A 48 6.25 2.20 -9.96
C ARG A 48 7.32 3.25 -10.18
N GLY A 49 7.56 4.07 -9.15
CA GLY A 49 8.72 4.97 -9.12
C GLY A 49 8.64 6.19 -10.03
N GLU A 50 9.81 6.70 -10.42
CA GLU A 50 9.97 8.02 -11.04
C GLU A 50 9.44 8.10 -12.48
N ASP A 51 9.48 6.99 -13.23
CA ASP A 51 8.95 6.96 -14.60
C ASP A 51 7.41 7.05 -14.61
N ASP A 52 6.76 6.50 -13.58
CA ASP A 52 5.32 6.46 -13.47
C ASP A 52 4.73 7.82 -13.15
N LEU A 53 4.20 8.51 -14.17
CA LEU A 53 3.64 9.86 -14.03
C LEU A 53 2.44 9.95 -13.08
N ALA A 54 1.85 8.81 -12.69
CA ALA A 54 0.82 8.77 -11.64
C ALA A 54 1.42 8.71 -10.22
N CYS A 55 2.66 8.25 -10.07
CA CYS A 55 3.37 8.12 -8.81
C CYS A 55 3.90 9.47 -8.33
N HIS A 56 3.88 9.71 -7.02
CA HIS A 56 4.46 10.93 -6.45
C HIS A 56 5.96 11.05 -6.69
N ALA A 57 6.67 9.92 -6.80
CA ALA A 57 8.10 9.90 -7.10
C ALA A 57 8.43 10.42 -8.50
N SER A 58 7.45 10.54 -9.42
CA SER A 58 7.68 11.22 -10.72
C SER A 58 8.06 12.70 -10.61
N LYS A 59 7.92 13.29 -9.42
CA LYS A 59 8.40 14.64 -9.10
C LYS A 59 9.77 14.64 -8.40
N GLY A 60 10.41 13.48 -8.32
CA GLY A 60 11.68 13.25 -7.66
C GLY A 60 11.58 13.16 -6.14
N ARG A 61 12.75 13.14 -5.51
CA ARG A 61 12.92 13.04 -4.06
C ARG A 61 12.63 14.38 -3.39
N THR A 62 11.63 14.39 -2.52
CA THR A 62 11.15 15.56 -1.78
C THR A 62 10.95 15.18 -0.31
N PRO A 63 10.79 16.13 0.62
CA PRO A 63 10.47 15.79 2.02
C PRO A 63 9.24 14.90 2.17
N ARG A 64 8.26 15.00 1.24
CA ARG A 64 7.06 14.16 1.22
C ARG A 64 7.34 12.76 0.68
N THR A 65 8.12 12.63 -0.40
CA THR A 65 8.40 11.36 -1.07
C THR A 65 9.61 10.63 -0.47
N GLU A 66 10.33 11.26 0.46
CA GLU A 66 11.55 10.75 1.08
C GLU A 66 11.44 9.29 1.53
N VAL A 67 10.35 8.93 2.21
CA VAL A 67 10.12 7.56 2.70
C VAL A 67 9.98 6.53 1.57
N MET A 68 9.53 6.93 0.39
CA MET A 68 9.45 6.02 -0.75
C MET A 68 10.84 5.57 -1.20
N TYR A 69 11.91 6.36 -0.95
CA TYR A 69 13.28 6.00 -1.29
C TYR A 69 13.95 5.11 -0.22
N TRP A 70 13.24 4.72 0.83
CA TRP A 70 13.71 3.75 1.82
C TRP A 70 13.50 2.31 1.29
N PRO A 71 14.15 1.29 1.88
CA PRO A 71 13.86 -0.10 1.50
C PRO A 71 12.39 -0.46 1.74
N GLY A 72 11.92 -1.49 1.02
CA GLY A 72 10.55 -1.99 1.15
C GLY A 72 10.19 -2.41 2.57
N GLY A 73 8.91 -2.24 2.93
CA GLY A 73 8.39 -2.58 4.25
C GLY A 73 8.15 -1.37 5.16
N PHE A 74 8.22 -0.15 4.63
CA PHE A 74 7.83 1.07 5.35
C PHE A 74 6.45 1.57 4.93
N VAL A 75 5.77 2.22 5.86
CA VAL A 75 4.50 2.88 5.62
C VAL A 75 4.75 4.27 5.03
N TYR A 76 4.10 4.55 3.90
CA TYR A 76 3.99 5.88 3.33
C TYR A 76 2.56 6.40 3.45
N VAL A 77 2.38 7.46 4.23
CA VAL A 77 1.09 8.12 4.44
C VAL A 77 1.15 9.56 3.99
N TYR A 78 0.12 9.99 3.24
CA TYR A 78 -0.06 11.37 2.82
C TYR A 78 -1.53 11.79 2.89
N LEU A 79 -1.76 13.09 3.05
CA LEU A 79 -3.11 13.68 3.08
C LEU A 79 -3.59 14.04 1.67
N ILE A 80 -4.84 13.74 1.37
CA ILE A 80 -5.57 14.18 0.17
C ILE A 80 -6.80 15.01 0.56
N TYR A 81 -7.14 15.98 -0.28
CA TYR A 81 -8.31 16.86 -0.14
C TYR A 81 -8.47 17.49 1.26
N GLY A 82 -7.36 17.67 1.99
CA GLY A 82 -7.36 18.22 3.34
C GLY A 82 -8.02 17.35 4.43
N MET A 83 -8.51 16.15 4.11
CA MET A 83 -9.37 15.39 5.03
C MET A 83 -9.15 13.88 5.10
N HIS A 84 -8.45 13.27 4.14
CA HIS A 84 -8.22 11.82 4.13
C HIS A 84 -6.73 11.50 4.02
N PHE A 85 -6.23 10.68 4.95
CA PHE A 85 -4.91 10.05 4.78
C PHE A 85 -5.04 8.85 3.85
N LEU A 86 -4.05 8.60 3.00
CA LEU A 86 -3.96 7.36 2.22
C LEU A 86 -2.79 6.51 2.70
N LEU A 87 -3.03 5.22 2.89
CA LEU A 87 -2.07 4.24 3.37
C LEU A 87 -1.37 3.54 2.20
N ASN A 88 -0.05 3.61 2.16
CA ASN A 88 0.76 2.91 1.16
C ASN A 88 1.87 2.12 1.84
N PHE A 89 2.30 1.04 1.21
CA PHE A 89 3.47 0.25 1.63
C PHE A 89 4.58 0.42 0.60
N VAL A 90 5.73 0.91 1.04
CA VAL A 90 6.94 1.06 0.21
C VAL A 90 7.44 -0.33 -0.16
N THR A 91 7.87 -0.48 -1.41
CA THR A 91 8.40 -1.72 -1.97
C THR A 91 9.74 -1.47 -2.67
N ALA A 92 10.34 -2.53 -3.21
CA ALA A 92 11.66 -2.53 -3.83
C ALA A 92 12.81 -2.19 -2.86
N GLY A 93 14.04 -2.18 -3.38
CA GLY A 93 15.22 -1.82 -2.60
C GLY A 93 15.35 -0.32 -2.38
N GLU A 94 16.29 0.06 -1.51
CA GLU A 94 16.60 1.48 -1.23
C GLU A 94 16.85 2.27 -2.53
N ASN A 95 16.37 3.51 -2.55
CA ASN A 95 16.41 4.44 -3.68
C ASN A 95 15.61 4.01 -4.93
N ASN A 96 14.73 3.02 -4.81
CA ASN A 96 13.77 2.64 -5.86
C ASN A 96 12.34 2.94 -5.40
N PRO A 97 11.79 4.14 -5.67
CA PRO A 97 10.66 4.70 -4.93
C PRO A 97 9.30 4.16 -5.36
N GLN A 98 9.08 2.87 -5.14
CA GLN A 98 7.84 2.18 -5.48
C GLN A 98 6.96 1.97 -4.26
N ALA A 99 5.63 1.96 -4.47
CA ALA A 99 4.71 1.73 -3.37
C ALA A 99 3.38 1.12 -3.83
N VAL A 100 2.77 0.36 -2.94
CA VAL A 100 1.41 -0.18 -3.08
C VAL A 100 0.45 0.67 -2.26
N LEU A 101 -0.57 1.26 -2.90
CA LEU A 101 -1.69 1.90 -2.22
C LEU A 101 -2.70 0.84 -1.77
N ILE A 102 -3.06 0.85 -0.49
CA ILE A 102 -4.14 -0.01 0.03
C ILE A 102 -5.47 0.68 -0.20
N ARG A 103 -6.32 0.08 -1.03
CA ARG A 103 -7.61 0.68 -1.40
C ARG A 103 -8.82 -0.08 -0.89
N GLY A 104 -8.68 -1.37 -0.63
CA GLY A 104 -9.76 -2.20 -0.12
C GLY A 104 -9.27 -3.17 0.94
N VAL A 105 -10.07 -3.31 1.99
CA VAL A 105 -9.92 -4.37 2.98
C VAL A 105 -11.30 -4.96 3.28
N ASP A 106 -11.39 -6.30 3.36
CA ASP A 106 -12.64 -7.05 3.41
C ASP A 106 -13.65 -6.50 2.37
N LYS A 107 -14.82 -6.05 2.85
CA LYS A 107 -15.89 -5.44 2.05
C LYS A 107 -15.80 -3.91 1.97
N VAL A 108 -14.79 -3.30 2.61
CA VAL A 108 -14.61 -1.85 2.63
C VAL A 108 -13.75 -1.43 1.45
N LEU A 109 -14.39 -0.78 0.47
CA LEU A 109 -13.75 -0.31 -0.76
C LEU A 109 -13.56 1.21 -0.76
N GLY A 110 -12.40 1.64 -1.24
CA GLY A 110 -11.99 3.03 -1.39
C GLY A 110 -10.93 3.41 -0.35
N PRO A 111 -9.77 3.97 -0.77
CA PRO A 111 -8.62 4.17 0.12
C PRO A 111 -8.93 5.12 1.30
N GLY A 112 -9.74 6.16 1.09
CA GLY A 112 -10.18 7.03 2.19
C GLY A 112 -11.09 6.34 3.21
N ARG A 113 -11.91 5.37 2.79
CA ARG A 113 -12.77 4.58 3.68
C ARG A 113 -11.95 3.54 4.45
N VAL A 114 -10.97 2.92 3.80
CA VAL A 114 -9.99 2.04 4.46
C VAL A 114 -9.24 2.81 5.54
N SER A 115 -8.70 3.99 5.21
CA SER A 115 -7.98 4.81 6.19
C SER A 115 -8.85 5.24 7.37
N ARG A 116 -10.13 5.54 7.13
CA ARG A 116 -11.08 5.86 8.21
C ARG A 116 -11.34 4.65 9.11
N LEU A 117 -11.54 3.47 8.53
CA LEU A 117 -11.75 2.22 9.26
C LEU A 117 -10.55 1.88 10.17
N LEU A 118 -9.35 2.06 9.64
CA LEU A 118 -8.09 1.70 10.32
C LEU A 118 -7.53 2.83 11.21
N GLU A 119 -8.24 3.95 11.31
CA GLU A 119 -7.80 5.17 12.02
C GLU A 119 -6.37 5.61 11.61
N ILE A 120 -6.10 5.64 10.30
CA ILE A 120 -4.78 6.05 9.79
C ILE A 120 -4.59 7.55 10.00
N THR A 121 -3.52 7.90 10.69
CA THR A 121 -3.05 9.27 10.88
C THR A 121 -1.68 9.48 10.23
N LYS A 122 -1.24 10.73 10.17
CA LYS A 122 0.12 11.07 9.72
C LYS A 122 1.24 10.43 10.57
N ASP A 123 0.94 10.04 11.80
CA ASP A 123 1.94 9.54 12.75
C ASP A 123 2.43 8.13 12.39
N LEU A 124 1.65 7.41 11.56
CA LEU A 124 2.07 6.13 10.96
C LEU A 124 3.01 6.30 9.75
N ASN A 125 3.21 7.52 9.25
CA ASN A 125 4.16 7.73 8.16
C ASN A 125 5.57 7.39 8.63
N LYS A 126 6.33 6.64 7.82
CA LYS A 126 7.68 6.14 8.15
C LYS A 126 7.73 5.01 9.17
N THR A 127 6.59 4.47 9.59
CA THR A 127 6.55 3.27 10.43
C THR A 127 7.01 2.04 9.63
N SER A 128 7.86 1.20 10.22
CA SER A 128 8.26 -0.08 9.63
C SER A 128 7.18 -1.15 9.89
N LEU A 129 6.71 -1.82 8.84
CA LEU A 129 5.77 -2.94 8.91
C LEU A 129 6.39 -4.21 9.51
N LEU A 130 7.72 -4.25 9.62
CA LEU A 130 8.49 -5.44 10.00
C LEU A 130 8.53 -5.62 11.52
N ASP A 131 8.55 -4.53 12.27
CA ASP A 131 8.76 -4.50 13.72
C ASP A 131 7.71 -3.68 14.48
N SER A 132 6.87 -2.89 13.80
CA SER A 132 5.80 -2.13 14.45
C SER A 132 4.85 -2.99 15.28
N GLU A 133 4.49 -2.49 16.46
CA GLU A 133 3.44 -3.07 17.32
C GLU A 133 2.04 -2.53 16.97
N GLU A 134 1.99 -1.57 16.04
CA GLU A 134 0.80 -0.79 15.71
C GLU A 134 0.15 -1.21 14.40
N ILE A 135 0.95 -1.55 13.39
CA ILE A 135 0.49 -1.96 12.07
C ILE A 135 1.48 -2.92 11.42
N TRP A 136 0.99 -4.05 10.91
CA TRP A 136 1.81 -5.02 10.18
C TRP A 136 0.95 -5.82 9.22
N VAL A 137 1.59 -6.63 8.36
CA VAL A 137 0.90 -7.57 7.47
C VAL A 137 1.30 -8.99 7.85
N GLU A 138 0.31 -9.86 8.07
CA GLU A 138 0.52 -11.29 8.29
C GLU A 138 0.34 -12.08 6.99
N ASP A 139 1.13 -13.14 6.86
CA ASP A 139 1.08 -14.02 5.70
C ASP A 139 -0.21 -14.84 5.64
N ALA A 140 -0.65 -15.12 4.42
CA ALA A 140 -1.80 -15.94 4.08
C ALA A 140 -1.57 -16.57 2.70
N PRO A 141 -2.29 -17.65 2.33
CA PRO A 141 -2.18 -18.22 0.99
C PRO A 141 -2.34 -17.17 -0.12
N ILE A 142 -1.53 -17.28 -1.17
CA ILE A 142 -1.61 -16.39 -2.33
C ILE A 142 -2.98 -16.55 -3.00
N VAL A 143 -3.63 -15.43 -3.29
CA VAL A 143 -4.86 -15.39 -4.09
C VAL A 143 -4.49 -15.33 -5.57
N THR A 144 -4.94 -16.31 -6.35
CA THR A 144 -4.71 -16.36 -7.81
C THR A 144 -5.92 -15.90 -8.62
N ASP A 145 -7.11 -15.95 -8.03
CA ASP A 145 -8.34 -15.43 -8.65
C ASP A 145 -8.54 -13.96 -8.27
N TYR A 146 -7.92 -13.08 -9.04
CA TYR A 146 -8.10 -11.63 -8.93
C TYR A 146 -8.24 -11.00 -10.32
N GLN A 147 -8.75 -9.77 -10.35
CA GLN A 147 -8.84 -8.96 -11.56
C GLN A 147 -7.85 -7.82 -11.56
N THR A 148 -7.52 -7.36 -12.77
CA THR A 148 -6.74 -6.15 -12.99
C THR A 148 -7.55 -5.08 -13.70
N ALA A 149 -7.23 -3.81 -13.46
CA ALA A 149 -7.86 -2.69 -14.10
C ALA A 149 -6.95 -1.45 -14.10
N PRO A 150 -7.29 -0.40 -14.87
CA PRO A 150 -6.75 0.93 -14.67
C PRO A 150 -6.89 1.42 -13.22
N ARG A 151 -5.89 2.18 -12.77
CA ARG A 151 -5.88 2.85 -11.46
C ARG A 151 -6.90 3.99 -11.43
N VAL A 152 -7.39 4.33 -10.25
CA VAL A 152 -8.49 5.29 -10.06
C VAL A 152 -7.93 6.70 -9.78
N GLY A 153 -8.47 7.71 -10.46
CA GLY A 153 -8.19 9.11 -10.15
C GLY A 153 -6.84 9.62 -10.67
N ILE A 154 -6.28 8.99 -11.71
CA ILE A 154 -4.97 9.32 -12.28
C ILE A 154 -5.04 9.86 -13.72
N ASP A 155 -6.16 10.48 -14.12
CA ASP A 155 -6.34 11.01 -15.47
C ASP A 155 -5.27 12.04 -15.88
N TYR A 156 -4.62 12.67 -14.90
CA TYR A 156 -3.52 13.61 -15.10
C TYR A 156 -2.20 12.94 -15.54
N ALA A 157 -2.08 11.61 -15.45
CA ALA A 157 -0.83 10.88 -15.69
C ALA A 157 -0.55 10.61 -17.19
N GLY A 158 -1.41 11.10 -18.09
CA GLY A 158 -1.31 10.86 -19.53
C GLY A 158 -1.78 9.46 -19.94
N ASP A 159 -1.96 9.28 -21.26
CA ASP A 159 -2.67 8.11 -21.80
C ASP A 159 -1.96 6.78 -21.52
N TYR A 160 -0.63 6.77 -21.51
CA TYR A 160 0.11 5.54 -21.22
C TYR A 160 -0.11 5.07 -19.78
N TRP A 161 0.11 5.96 -18.79
CA TRP A 161 0.11 5.59 -17.37
C TRP A 161 -1.30 5.39 -16.81
N LYS A 162 -2.29 6.15 -17.29
CA LYS A 162 -3.67 6.02 -16.84
C LYS A 162 -4.32 4.70 -17.27
N ASN A 163 -3.85 4.10 -18.37
CA ASN A 163 -4.41 2.86 -18.92
C ASN A 163 -3.66 1.59 -18.46
N GLN A 164 -2.59 1.72 -17.66
CA GLN A 164 -1.89 0.53 -17.13
C GLN A 164 -2.79 -0.28 -16.20
N PRO A 165 -2.84 -1.63 -16.33
CA PRO A 165 -3.68 -2.50 -15.53
C PRO A 165 -3.08 -2.76 -14.14
N TRP A 166 -2.72 -1.69 -13.42
CA TRP A 166 -1.96 -1.73 -12.16
C TRP A 166 -2.82 -1.53 -10.92
N ARG A 167 -4.14 -1.70 -11.06
CA ARG A 167 -5.07 -1.91 -9.94
C ARG A 167 -5.43 -3.39 -9.88
N PHE A 168 -5.35 -3.98 -8.70
CA PHE A 168 -5.58 -5.41 -8.47
C PHE A 168 -6.67 -5.58 -7.41
N TYR A 169 -7.65 -6.45 -7.63
CA TYR A 169 -8.73 -6.68 -6.66
C TYR A 169 -9.36 -8.07 -6.73
N ILE A 170 -9.82 -8.54 -5.56
CA ILE A 170 -10.63 -9.76 -5.40
C ILE A 170 -12.10 -9.40 -5.63
N LYS A 171 -12.88 -10.33 -6.20
CA LYS A 171 -14.33 -10.18 -6.40
C LYS A 171 -15.14 -10.49 -5.13
#